data_AF-A0A5I8D215-F1
#
_entry.id   AF-A0A5I8D215-F1
#
_cell.length_a   1.000
_cell.length_b   1.000
_cell.length_c   1.000
_cell.angle_alpha   90.00
_cell.angle_beta   90.00
_cell.angle_gamma   90.00
#
_symmetry.space_group_name_H-M   'P 1'
#
loop_
_entity.id
_entity.type
_entity.pdbx_description
1 polymer ?
#
loop_
_entity_poly.entity_id
_entity_poly.type
_entity_poly.pdbx_seq_one_letter_code
_entity_poly.pdbx_strand_id
1 'polypeptide(L)'
;MLSQLNLRFHKKLIEALKTRAGRENTSVNALAERFLDDGLKTVAPGDGYFQLIADPEATVRQLYRHIILGQTFGTSALSRDELRFVLVHVREAFLRGHNRLATLPALDTLLDITGNLLAWQVEHDRPVDGHYLKGIFRLAGKNWTEEFEAFRAALRPVVDQMYAEHLLRPLESDCFGLAEVPDAVLAEIFTLPRLKAVFPLMLRGLDWNTEQARTLAQELRPVISAVTETIEAGTLRLEIRVDGQHPGERPGAWYTTPRLHLLITGQDFVVPYGWEALSELLGLFTLYARHPEALTHGHQGERVMFSPPGNVTPEGFFGIDGLRIFMPAEAFETLVRELATRCQEGPLAEALTGLRCLYGDL
;
A
#
# COMPACT_ATOMS: atom_id res chain seq x y z
N MET A 1 -40.26 0.38 6.11
CA MET A 1 -40.98 -0.12 4.92
C MET A 1 -40.65 -1.60 4.78
N LEU A 2 -41.63 -2.48 4.60
CA LEU A 2 -41.39 -3.91 4.38
C LEU A 2 -41.32 -4.17 2.88
N SER A 3 -40.22 -4.74 2.40
CA SER A 3 -40.04 -5.20 1.03
C SER A 3 -40.31 -6.71 0.94
N GLN A 4 -41.08 -7.15 -0.06
CA GLN A 4 -41.40 -8.57 -0.22
C GLN A 4 -40.35 -9.26 -1.10
N LEU A 5 -39.67 -10.27 -0.55
CA LEU A 5 -38.69 -11.10 -1.23
C LEU A 5 -39.28 -12.48 -1.53
N ASN A 6 -39.24 -12.94 -2.79
CA ASN A 6 -39.71 -14.27 -3.17
C ASN A 6 -38.55 -15.27 -3.18
N LEU A 7 -38.45 -16.08 -2.12
CA LEU A 7 -37.42 -17.12 -1.99
C LEU A 7 -37.92 -18.49 -2.46
N ARG A 8 -37.09 -19.19 -3.23
CA ARG A 8 -37.35 -20.59 -3.63
C ARG A 8 -36.43 -21.51 -2.84
N PHE A 9 -37.03 -22.46 -2.12
CA PHE A 9 -36.30 -23.42 -1.30
C PHE A 9 -36.43 -24.85 -1.83
N HIS A 10 -35.41 -25.66 -1.61
CA HIS A 10 -35.46 -27.09 -1.90
C HIS A 10 -36.55 -27.78 -1.06
N LYS A 11 -37.24 -28.77 -1.64
CA LYS A 11 -38.43 -29.41 -1.03
C LYS A 11 -38.18 -29.93 0.40
N LYS A 12 -37.02 -30.57 0.61
CA LYS A 12 -36.61 -31.08 1.94
C LYS A 12 -36.49 -29.98 3.00
N LEU A 13 -36.04 -28.79 2.60
CA LEU A 13 -35.87 -27.64 3.51
C LEU A 13 -37.23 -27.06 3.93
N ILE A 14 -38.17 -26.95 2.98
CA ILE A 14 -39.54 -26.48 3.26
C ILE A 14 -40.26 -27.45 4.21
N GLU A 15 -40.10 -28.75 4.02
CA GLU A 15 -40.71 -29.76 4.89
C GLU A 15 -40.13 -29.70 6.32
N ALA A 16 -38.82 -29.50 6.46
CA ALA A 16 -38.17 -29.29 7.75
C ALA A 16 -38.67 -28.01 8.45
N LEU A 17 -38.75 -26.89 7.72
CA LEU A 17 -39.28 -25.63 8.23
C LEU A 17 -40.74 -25.75 8.67
N LYS A 18 -41.61 -26.41 7.89
CA LYS A 18 -43.01 -26.68 8.26
C LYS A 18 -43.13 -27.51 9.53
N THR A 19 -42.34 -28.58 9.63
CA THR A 19 -42.35 -29.48 10.78
C THR A 19 -41.94 -28.74 12.05
N ARG A 20 -40.92 -27.90 11.97
CA ARG A 20 -40.42 -27.12 13.10
C ARG A 20 -41.36 -25.97 13.47
N ALA A 21 -41.91 -25.26 12.48
CA ALA A 21 -42.92 -24.23 12.69
C ALA A 21 -44.17 -24.78 13.42
N GLY A 22 -44.61 -25.98 13.06
CA GLY A 22 -45.70 -26.69 13.74
C GLY A 22 -45.38 -27.06 15.19
N ARG A 23 -44.12 -27.43 15.49
CA ARG A 23 -43.67 -27.72 16.87
C ARG A 23 -43.55 -26.47 17.72
N GLU A 24 -43.13 -25.35 17.13
CA GLU A 24 -42.92 -24.07 17.81
C GLU A 24 -44.17 -23.17 17.78
N ASN A 25 -45.30 -23.68 17.27
CA ASN A 25 -46.58 -22.97 17.12
C ASN A 25 -46.43 -21.57 16.48
N THR A 26 -45.61 -21.49 15.43
CA THR A 26 -45.32 -20.24 14.69
C THR A 26 -45.58 -20.43 13.20
N SER A 27 -45.65 -19.34 12.43
CA SER A 27 -45.78 -19.42 10.98
C SER A 27 -44.44 -19.78 10.33
N VAL A 28 -44.49 -20.47 9.19
CA VAL A 28 -43.28 -20.81 8.42
C VAL A 28 -42.52 -19.56 7.99
N ASN A 29 -43.23 -18.47 7.67
CA ASN A 29 -42.61 -17.21 7.27
C ASN A 29 -41.92 -16.54 8.45
N ALA A 30 -42.57 -16.47 9.62
CA ALA A 30 -41.95 -15.89 10.83
C ALA A 30 -40.74 -16.72 11.30
N LEU A 31 -40.81 -18.05 11.17
CA LEU A 31 -39.67 -18.92 11.48
C LEU A 31 -38.51 -18.74 10.48
N ALA A 32 -38.81 -18.61 9.19
CA ALA A 32 -37.81 -18.36 8.16
C ALA A 32 -37.17 -16.98 8.30
N GLU A 33 -37.97 -15.95 8.58
CA GLU A 33 -37.50 -14.59 8.88
C GLU A 33 -36.61 -14.59 10.11
N ARG A 34 -37.01 -15.27 11.20
CA ARG A 34 -36.17 -15.39 12.39
C ARG A 34 -34.86 -16.13 12.11
N PHE A 35 -34.86 -17.22 11.33
CA PHE A 35 -33.61 -17.90 10.96
C PHE A 35 -32.73 -17.07 10.02
N LEU A 36 -33.32 -16.28 9.12
CA LEU A 36 -32.57 -15.35 8.29
C LEU A 36 -32.00 -14.22 9.14
N ASP A 37 -32.78 -13.65 10.05
CA ASP A 37 -32.36 -12.60 10.97
C ASP A 37 -31.28 -13.09 11.94
N ASP A 38 -31.46 -14.26 12.56
CA ASP A 38 -30.45 -14.88 13.42
C ASP A 38 -29.20 -15.28 12.62
N GLY A 39 -29.36 -15.78 11.38
CA GLY A 39 -28.26 -16.16 10.49
C GLY A 39 -27.49 -14.97 9.91
N LEU A 40 -28.14 -13.81 9.76
CA LEU A 40 -27.50 -12.55 9.35
C LEU A 40 -26.89 -11.81 10.55
N LYS A 41 -27.44 -11.98 11.76
CA LYS A 41 -26.89 -11.44 13.02
C LYS A 41 -25.69 -12.24 13.52
N THR A 42 -25.61 -13.53 13.21
CA THR A 42 -24.44 -14.35 13.50
C THR A 42 -23.44 -14.23 12.36
N VAL A 43 -22.37 -13.46 12.58
CA VAL A 43 -21.23 -13.37 11.65
C VAL A 43 -20.72 -14.78 11.41
N ALA A 44 -20.89 -15.31 10.19
CA ALA A 44 -20.35 -16.62 9.87
C ALA A 44 -18.81 -16.53 9.92
N PRO A 45 -18.10 -17.60 10.32
CA PRO A 45 -16.65 -17.68 10.14
C PRO A 45 -16.33 -17.48 8.65
N GLY A 46 -15.78 -16.32 8.28
CA GLY A 46 -15.53 -15.91 6.89
C GLY A 46 -16.26 -14.63 6.44
N ASP A 47 -17.22 -14.10 7.21
CA ASP A 47 -17.94 -12.86 6.88
C ASP A 47 -17.14 -11.58 7.21
N GLY A 48 -16.13 -11.66 8.08
CA GLY A 48 -15.33 -10.50 8.51
C GLY A 48 -14.64 -9.82 7.33
N TYR A 49 -13.96 -10.59 6.47
CA TYR A 49 -13.36 -10.04 5.25
C TYR A 49 -14.39 -9.39 4.31
N PHE A 50 -15.59 -9.99 4.15
CA PHE A 50 -16.65 -9.41 3.32
C PHE A 50 -17.18 -8.08 3.86
N GLN A 51 -17.22 -7.91 5.18
CA GLN A 51 -17.56 -6.62 5.81
C GLN A 51 -16.48 -5.58 5.53
N LEU A 52 -15.20 -5.96 5.61
CA LEU A 52 -14.09 -5.04 5.35
C LEU A 52 -14.09 -4.49 3.91
N ILE A 53 -14.44 -5.33 2.92
CA ILE A 53 -14.54 -4.91 1.51
C ILE A 53 -15.86 -4.20 1.18
N ALA A 54 -16.90 -4.38 1.98
CA ALA A 54 -18.20 -3.73 1.75
C ALA A 54 -18.14 -2.22 2.05
N ASP A 55 -17.28 -1.81 2.99
CA ASP A 55 -16.97 -0.41 3.27
C ASP A 55 -15.43 -0.22 3.44
N PRO A 56 -14.69 -0.12 2.32
CA PRO A 56 -13.24 0.02 2.37
C PRO A 56 -12.78 1.30 3.06
N GLU A 57 -13.56 2.39 3.01
CA GLU A 57 -13.20 3.65 3.67
C GLU A 57 -13.27 3.52 5.19
N ALA A 58 -14.30 2.84 5.72
CA ALA A 58 -14.36 2.53 7.14
C ALA A 58 -13.21 1.61 7.58
N THR A 59 -12.88 0.62 6.76
CA THR A 59 -11.73 -0.26 7.01
C THR A 59 -10.42 0.53 7.04
N VAL A 60 -10.15 1.39 6.05
CA VAL A 60 -8.95 2.24 6.02
C VAL A 60 -8.89 3.12 7.26
N ARG A 61 -10.00 3.74 7.67
CA ARG A 61 -10.05 4.57 8.88
C ARG A 61 -9.69 3.78 10.14
N GLN A 62 -10.21 2.56 10.29
CA GLN A 62 -9.87 1.66 11.40
C GLN A 62 -8.39 1.29 11.38
N LEU A 63 -7.89 0.84 10.23
CA LEU A 63 -6.49 0.44 10.05
C LEU A 63 -5.54 1.63 10.24
N TYR A 64 -5.92 2.83 9.81
CA TYR A 64 -5.12 4.04 10.02
C TYR A 64 -5.01 4.38 11.51
N ARG A 65 -6.11 4.29 12.27
CA ARG A 65 -6.08 4.48 13.73
C ARG A 65 -5.16 3.47 14.40
N HIS A 66 -5.28 2.20 14.02
CA HIS A 66 -4.48 1.11 14.61
C HIS A 66 -3.00 1.23 14.19
N ILE A 67 -2.71 1.20 12.90
CA ILE A 67 -1.38 1.07 12.33
C ILE A 67 -0.62 2.40 12.42
N ILE A 68 -1.22 3.51 11.99
CA ILE A 68 -0.52 4.80 11.88
C ILE A 68 -0.54 5.56 13.20
N LEU A 69 -1.72 5.70 13.82
CA LEU A 69 -1.88 6.45 15.07
C LEU A 69 -1.58 5.63 16.33
N GLY A 70 -1.39 4.31 16.22
CA GLY A 70 -1.10 3.44 17.37
C GLY A 70 -2.28 3.27 18.34
N GLN A 71 -3.50 3.57 17.90
CA GLN A 71 -4.72 3.46 18.69
C GLN A 71 -5.24 2.03 18.59
N THR A 72 -4.78 1.16 19.48
CA THR A 72 -5.00 -0.30 19.43
C THR A 72 -6.35 -0.75 20.02
N PHE A 73 -7.10 0.12 20.70
CA PHE A 73 -8.43 -0.16 21.28
C PHE A 73 -8.56 -1.50 22.04
N GLY A 74 -7.48 -1.99 22.66
CA GLY A 74 -7.46 -3.25 23.42
C GLY A 74 -7.01 -4.50 22.64
N THR A 75 -6.71 -4.38 21.34
CA THR A 75 -6.15 -5.45 20.48
C THR A 75 -4.76 -5.07 19.99
N SER A 76 -3.74 -5.89 20.28
CA SER A 76 -2.34 -5.57 19.91
C SER A 76 -1.96 -5.98 18.48
N ALA A 77 -2.74 -6.82 17.82
CA ALA A 77 -2.46 -7.34 16.48
C ALA A 77 -3.68 -7.22 15.58
N LEU A 78 -3.45 -7.15 14.27
CA LEU A 78 -4.51 -7.23 13.26
C LEU A 78 -5.08 -8.65 13.18
N SER A 79 -6.38 -8.73 12.94
CA SER A 79 -7.07 -9.99 12.63
C SER A 79 -6.61 -10.56 11.27
N ARG A 80 -6.84 -11.86 11.06
CA ARG A 80 -6.55 -12.51 9.76
C ARG A 80 -7.28 -11.86 8.59
N ASP A 81 -8.53 -11.42 8.80
CA ASP A 81 -9.32 -10.75 7.77
C ASP A 81 -8.75 -9.36 7.43
N GLU A 82 -8.26 -8.62 8.43
CA GLU A 82 -7.54 -7.34 8.20
C GLU A 82 -6.20 -7.57 7.48
N LEU A 83 -5.43 -8.59 7.87
CA LEU A 83 -4.20 -8.96 7.17
C LEU A 83 -4.49 -9.34 5.70
N ARG A 84 -5.52 -10.15 5.46
CA ARG A 84 -5.97 -10.49 4.11
C ARG A 84 -6.38 -9.23 3.33
N PHE A 85 -7.12 -8.32 3.95
CA PHE A 85 -7.50 -7.05 3.33
C PHE A 85 -6.27 -6.23 2.93
N VAL A 86 -5.27 -6.10 3.80
CA VAL A 86 -4.01 -5.41 3.50
C VAL A 86 -3.29 -6.09 2.34
N LEU A 87 -3.05 -7.40 2.40
CA LEU A 87 -2.27 -8.13 1.40
C LEU A 87 -2.88 -8.10 0.01
N VAL A 88 -4.21 -8.25 -0.09
CA VAL A 88 -4.93 -8.17 -1.37
C VAL A 88 -4.71 -6.80 -2.01
N HIS A 89 -4.92 -5.71 -1.25
CA HIS A 89 -4.80 -4.37 -1.82
C HIS A 89 -3.33 -3.95 -2.04
N VAL A 90 -2.38 -4.42 -1.23
CA VAL A 90 -0.95 -4.21 -1.48
C VAL A 90 -0.53 -4.83 -2.82
N ARG A 91 -1.02 -6.02 -3.15
CA ARG A 91 -0.78 -6.63 -4.47
C ARG A 91 -1.45 -5.82 -5.58
N GLU A 92 -2.71 -5.39 -5.38
CA GLU A 92 -3.43 -4.58 -6.37
C GLU A 92 -2.77 -3.22 -6.66
N ALA A 93 -2.00 -2.67 -5.71
CA ALA A 93 -1.20 -1.48 -5.92
C ALA A 93 -0.26 -1.61 -7.13
N PHE A 94 0.38 -2.77 -7.26
CA PHE A 94 1.29 -3.09 -8.35
C PHE A 94 0.57 -3.46 -9.66
N LEU A 95 -0.72 -3.81 -9.63
CA LEU A 95 -1.50 -3.95 -10.86
C LEU A 95 -1.92 -2.60 -11.44
N ARG A 96 -2.15 -1.61 -10.57
CA ARG A 96 -2.61 -0.25 -10.91
C ARG A 96 -1.47 0.74 -11.17
N GLY A 97 -0.22 0.33 -10.97
CA GLY A 97 0.95 1.19 -11.04
C GLY A 97 1.42 1.50 -12.46
N HIS A 98 0.57 1.97 -13.37
CA HIS A 98 0.84 2.22 -14.81
C HIS A 98 2.31 2.54 -15.18
N ASN A 99 3.13 1.51 -15.45
CA ASN A 99 4.57 1.60 -15.76
C ASN A 99 5.45 2.24 -14.68
N ARG A 100 4.97 2.39 -13.45
CA ARG A 100 5.79 2.78 -12.30
C ARG A 100 6.72 1.64 -11.88
N LEU A 101 7.84 2.04 -11.27
CA LEU A 101 8.78 1.14 -10.63
C LEU A 101 8.36 0.94 -9.18
N ALA A 102 8.55 -0.25 -8.63
CA ALA A 102 8.20 -0.56 -7.26
C ALA A 102 9.13 0.15 -6.27
N THR A 103 8.57 0.70 -5.18
CA THR A 103 9.35 1.13 -4.03
C THR A 103 10.03 -0.07 -3.36
N LEU A 104 11.36 -0.14 -3.49
CA LEU A 104 12.16 -1.22 -2.92
C LEU A 104 11.92 -1.47 -1.43
N PRO A 105 11.79 -0.45 -0.54
CA PRO A 105 11.60 -0.72 0.89
C PRO A 105 10.31 -1.47 1.21
N ALA A 106 9.21 -1.15 0.53
CA ALA A 106 7.92 -1.80 0.78
C ALA A 106 7.88 -3.20 0.15
N LEU A 107 8.44 -3.37 -1.07
CA LEU A 107 8.58 -4.69 -1.69
C LEU A 107 9.49 -5.61 -0.87
N ASP A 108 10.64 -5.11 -0.41
CA ASP A 108 11.56 -5.88 0.44
C ASP A 108 10.89 -6.28 1.76
N THR A 109 10.11 -5.40 2.37
CA THR A 109 9.31 -5.72 3.57
C THR A 109 8.33 -6.88 3.31
N LEU A 110 7.68 -6.91 2.14
CA LEU A 110 6.74 -7.99 1.79
C LEU A 110 7.46 -9.30 1.47
N LEU A 111 8.62 -9.25 0.81
CA LEU A 111 9.47 -10.41 0.58
C LEU A 111 10.02 -10.96 1.91
N ASP A 112 10.34 -10.08 2.86
CA ASP A 112 10.77 -10.45 4.20
C ASP A 112 9.65 -11.15 4.97
N ILE A 113 8.41 -10.64 4.90
CA ILE A 113 7.22 -11.33 5.42
C ILE A 113 7.07 -12.72 4.78
N THR A 114 7.22 -12.80 3.46
CA THR A 114 7.14 -14.06 2.70
C THR A 114 8.18 -15.07 3.17
N GLY A 115 9.44 -14.64 3.34
CA GLY A 115 10.53 -15.48 3.84
C GLY A 115 10.28 -15.99 5.26
N ASN A 116 9.75 -15.15 6.14
CA ASN A 116 9.42 -15.54 7.51
C ASN A 116 8.24 -16.53 7.58
N LEU A 117 7.23 -16.39 6.72
CA LEU A 117 6.14 -17.37 6.60
C LEU A 117 6.66 -18.71 6.08
N LEU A 118 7.53 -18.70 5.07
CA LEU A 118 8.17 -19.90 4.54
C LEU A 118 9.03 -20.60 5.60
N ALA A 119 9.84 -19.84 6.34
CA ALA A 119 10.68 -20.37 7.41
C ALA A 119 9.83 -21.02 8.50
N TRP A 120 8.74 -20.37 8.92
CA TRP A 120 7.81 -20.94 9.89
C TRP A 120 7.18 -22.25 9.41
N GLN A 121 6.73 -22.31 8.15
CA GLN A 121 6.16 -23.54 7.58
C GLN A 121 7.17 -24.69 7.58
N VAL A 122 8.41 -24.43 7.19
CA VAL A 122 9.49 -25.43 7.16
C VAL A 122 9.84 -25.91 8.56
N GLU A 123 9.97 -25.01 9.54
CA GLU A 123 10.28 -25.34 10.93
C GLU A 123 9.20 -26.22 11.59
N HIS A 124 7.94 -26.05 11.20
CA HIS A 124 6.80 -26.74 11.77
C HIS A 124 6.29 -27.91 10.92
N ASP A 125 7.11 -28.40 9.98
CA ASP A 125 6.79 -29.51 9.06
C ASP A 125 5.43 -29.33 8.34
N ARG A 126 5.06 -28.08 8.02
CA ARG A 126 3.84 -27.78 7.27
C ARG A 126 4.04 -28.04 5.78
N PRO A 127 2.99 -28.51 5.07
CA PRO A 127 3.06 -28.67 3.63
C PRO A 127 3.40 -27.34 2.94
N VAL A 128 4.52 -27.32 2.21
CA VAL A 128 4.93 -26.19 1.38
C VAL A 128 4.37 -26.38 -0.03
N ASP A 129 3.72 -25.37 -0.60
CA ASP A 129 3.33 -25.37 -2.02
C ASP A 129 4.56 -25.21 -2.92
N GLY A 130 5.30 -26.30 -3.04
CA GLY A 130 6.57 -26.30 -3.74
C GLY A 130 6.41 -26.08 -5.25
N HIS A 131 5.28 -26.44 -5.85
CA HIS A 131 5.07 -26.16 -7.28
C HIS A 131 4.97 -24.65 -7.51
N TYR A 132 4.20 -23.96 -6.67
CA TYR A 132 3.97 -22.53 -6.82
C TYR A 132 5.22 -21.70 -6.50
N LEU A 133 5.89 -21.99 -5.38
CA LEU A 133 7.10 -21.26 -4.97
C LEU A 133 8.29 -21.48 -5.90
N LYS A 134 8.47 -22.71 -6.44
CA LYS A 134 9.50 -22.96 -7.46
C LYS A 134 9.24 -22.19 -8.75
N GLY A 135 7.98 -22.06 -9.15
CA GLY A 135 7.60 -21.30 -10.34
C GLY A 135 7.93 -19.81 -10.21
N ILE A 136 7.60 -19.22 -9.07
CA ILE A 136 7.70 -17.77 -8.86
C ILE A 136 9.13 -17.34 -8.49
N PHE A 137 9.75 -18.02 -7.52
CA PHE A 137 11.08 -17.66 -7.01
C PHE A 137 12.22 -18.48 -7.61
N ARG A 138 11.91 -19.41 -8.54
CA ARG A 138 12.90 -20.28 -9.22
C ARG A 138 13.73 -21.15 -8.27
N LEU A 139 13.11 -21.59 -7.18
CA LEU A 139 13.72 -22.43 -6.15
C LEU A 139 13.94 -23.87 -6.68
N ALA A 140 14.92 -24.59 -6.14
CA ALA A 140 15.11 -26.02 -6.38
C ALA A 140 14.23 -26.86 -5.45
N GLY A 141 13.88 -26.33 -4.28
CA GLY A 141 13.07 -26.92 -3.23
C GLY A 141 13.80 -27.99 -2.41
N LYS A 142 15.10 -27.81 -2.18
CA LYS A 142 15.90 -28.64 -1.27
C LYS A 142 16.05 -27.94 0.08
N ASN A 143 16.53 -26.69 0.05
CA ASN A 143 16.72 -25.83 1.22
C ASN A 143 15.92 -24.54 1.06
N TRP A 144 14.59 -24.62 1.28
CA TRP A 144 13.65 -23.54 0.97
C TRP A 144 14.06 -22.15 1.47
N THR A 145 14.45 -22.05 2.75
CA THR A 145 14.83 -20.77 3.36
C THR A 145 16.13 -20.21 2.77
N GLU A 146 17.16 -21.04 2.62
CA GLU A 146 18.45 -20.60 2.04
C GLU A 146 18.31 -20.22 0.57
N GLU A 147 17.53 -20.99 -0.20
CA GLU A 147 17.26 -20.72 -1.60
C GLU A 147 16.47 -19.43 -1.79
N PHE A 148 15.52 -19.14 -0.89
CA PHE A 148 14.75 -17.90 -0.92
C PHE A 148 15.59 -16.68 -0.57
N GLU A 149 16.46 -16.77 0.44
CA GLU A 149 17.40 -15.71 0.78
C GLU A 149 18.41 -15.46 -0.35
N ALA A 150 18.89 -16.52 -1.02
CA ALA A 150 19.73 -16.39 -2.21
C ALA A 150 18.98 -15.71 -3.38
N PHE A 151 17.68 -16.03 -3.56
CA PHE A 151 16.83 -15.33 -4.53
C PHE A 151 16.70 -13.83 -4.20
N ARG A 152 16.41 -13.48 -2.94
CA ARG A 152 16.30 -12.07 -2.50
C ARG A 152 17.61 -11.31 -2.74
N ALA A 153 18.75 -11.91 -2.39
CA ALA A 153 20.06 -11.31 -2.60
C ALA A 153 20.42 -11.11 -4.09
N ALA A 154 19.85 -11.93 -4.98
CA ALA A 154 20.04 -11.82 -6.43
C ALA A 154 18.98 -10.96 -7.13
N LEU A 155 17.99 -10.43 -6.40
CA LEU A 155 16.93 -9.61 -6.97
C LEU A 155 17.53 -8.33 -7.55
N ARG A 156 17.08 -7.95 -8.74
CA ARG A 156 17.54 -6.71 -9.38
C ARG A 156 17.09 -5.51 -8.56
N PRO A 157 17.90 -4.44 -8.47
CA PRO A 157 17.53 -3.25 -7.74
C PRO A 157 16.35 -2.50 -8.37
N VAL A 158 16.14 -2.63 -9.68
CA VAL A 158 14.99 -2.03 -10.35
C VAL A 158 13.99 -3.13 -10.67
N VAL A 159 12.82 -3.06 -10.01
CA VAL A 159 11.71 -3.99 -10.19
C VAL A 159 10.53 -3.21 -10.76
N ASP A 160 10.07 -3.61 -11.95
CA ASP A 160 8.85 -3.08 -12.51
C ASP A 160 7.62 -3.60 -11.76
N GLN A 161 6.51 -2.87 -11.85
CA GLN A 161 5.27 -3.21 -11.17
C GLN A 161 4.73 -4.63 -11.48
N MET A 162 4.87 -5.14 -12.71
CA MET A 162 4.34 -6.44 -13.07
C MET A 162 5.17 -7.56 -12.46
N TYR A 163 6.48 -7.37 -12.41
CA TYR A 163 7.35 -8.31 -11.71
C TYR A 163 7.14 -8.25 -10.19
N ALA A 164 6.98 -7.06 -9.59
CA ALA A 164 6.63 -6.93 -8.18
C ALA A 164 5.32 -7.66 -7.84
N GLU A 165 4.26 -7.45 -8.63
CA GLU A 165 3.00 -8.18 -8.48
C GLU A 165 3.21 -9.70 -8.53
N HIS A 166 3.97 -10.18 -9.52
CA HIS A 166 4.24 -11.61 -9.71
C HIS A 166 4.91 -12.23 -8.47
N LEU A 167 5.86 -11.52 -7.87
CA LEU A 167 6.58 -11.95 -6.67
C LEU A 167 5.68 -12.01 -5.43
N LEU A 168 4.59 -11.24 -5.39
CA LEU A 168 3.69 -11.15 -4.25
C LEU A 168 2.49 -12.10 -4.32
N ARG A 169 2.27 -12.77 -5.45
CA ARG A 169 1.17 -13.74 -5.58
C ARG A 169 1.17 -14.87 -4.53
N PRO A 170 2.31 -15.40 -4.05
CA PRO A 170 2.32 -16.38 -2.97
C PRO A 170 1.70 -15.83 -1.69
N LEU A 171 1.99 -14.57 -1.37
CA LEU A 171 1.55 -13.93 -0.12
C LEU A 171 0.05 -13.62 -0.11
N GLU A 172 -0.54 -13.27 -1.26
CA GLU A 172 -1.99 -13.02 -1.38
C GLU A 172 -2.79 -14.33 -1.52
N SER A 173 -2.21 -15.35 -2.13
CA SER A 173 -2.83 -16.67 -2.28
C SER A 173 -2.86 -17.46 -0.96
N ASP A 174 -3.57 -18.60 -0.97
CA ASP A 174 -3.57 -19.55 0.15
C ASP A 174 -2.26 -20.37 0.27
N CYS A 175 -1.19 -19.99 -0.44
CA CYS A 175 0.10 -20.70 -0.46
C CYS A 175 0.69 -20.91 0.95
N PHE A 176 0.52 -19.93 1.84
CA PHE A 176 1.04 -19.99 3.21
C PHE A 176 0.02 -20.49 4.25
N GLY A 177 -1.24 -20.69 3.86
CA GLY A 177 -2.30 -21.16 4.75
C GLY A 177 -2.42 -20.31 6.03
N LEU A 178 -2.59 -18.98 5.89
CA LEU A 178 -2.59 -18.04 7.04
C LEU A 178 -3.63 -18.38 8.12
N ALA A 179 -4.69 -19.11 7.76
CA ALA A 179 -5.68 -19.64 8.70
C ALA A 179 -5.07 -20.61 9.73
N GLU A 180 -4.02 -21.34 9.37
CA GLU A 180 -3.36 -22.34 10.21
C GLU A 180 -2.22 -21.77 11.07
N VAL A 181 -1.73 -20.57 10.73
CA VAL A 181 -0.65 -19.90 11.47
C VAL A 181 -1.23 -19.30 12.76
N PRO A 182 -0.66 -19.58 13.96
CA PRO A 182 -1.13 -19.00 15.21
C PRO A 182 -1.07 -17.47 15.25
N ASP A 183 -2.00 -16.82 15.96
CA ASP A 183 -2.08 -15.35 16.03
C ASP A 183 -0.80 -14.71 16.57
N ALA A 184 -0.15 -15.34 17.53
CA ALA A 184 1.12 -14.86 18.09
C ALA A 184 2.23 -14.82 17.03
N VAL A 185 2.32 -15.86 16.20
CA VAL A 185 3.30 -15.93 15.10
C VAL A 185 2.96 -14.89 14.04
N LEU A 186 1.68 -14.73 13.68
CA LEU A 186 1.26 -13.69 12.75
C LEU A 186 1.62 -12.29 13.28
N ALA A 187 1.47 -12.02 14.59
CA ALA A 187 1.86 -10.75 15.18
C ALA A 187 3.38 -10.51 15.16
N GLU A 188 4.19 -11.56 15.29
CA GLU A 188 5.66 -11.50 15.17
C GLU A 188 6.10 -11.27 13.72
N ILE A 189 5.40 -11.84 12.74
CA ILE A 189 5.70 -11.67 11.32
C ILE A 189 5.18 -10.32 10.80
N PHE A 190 3.94 -9.96 11.12
CA PHE A 190 3.27 -8.72 10.71
C PHE A 190 3.40 -7.64 11.78
N THR A 191 4.64 -7.29 12.11
CA THR A 191 4.92 -6.27 13.10
C THR A 191 4.37 -4.90 12.68
N LEU A 192 4.06 -4.05 13.66
CA LEU A 192 3.58 -2.69 13.41
C LEU A 192 4.52 -1.88 12.47
N PRO A 193 5.86 -1.91 12.60
CA PRO A 193 6.75 -1.26 11.64
C PRO A 193 6.60 -1.77 10.21
N ARG A 194 6.46 -3.10 10.01
CA ARG A 194 6.27 -3.69 8.67
C ARG A 194 4.91 -3.28 8.09
N LEU A 195 3.85 -3.31 8.90
CA LEU A 195 2.51 -2.87 8.50
C LEU A 195 2.48 -1.38 8.12
N LYS A 196 3.17 -0.51 8.87
CA LYS A 196 3.34 0.91 8.52
C LYS A 196 4.05 1.09 7.17
N ALA A 197 5.07 0.29 6.90
CA ALA A 197 5.84 0.38 5.65
C ALA A 197 5.01 0.02 4.40
N VAL A 198 4.07 -0.92 4.51
CA VAL A 198 3.23 -1.37 3.39
C VAL A 198 1.87 -0.67 3.30
N PHE A 199 1.49 0.10 4.33
CA PHE A 199 0.21 0.82 4.36
C PHE A 199 -0.02 1.75 3.14
N PRO A 200 0.98 2.52 2.66
CA PRO A 200 0.79 3.35 1.47
C PRO A 200 0.44 2.56 0.21
N LEU A 201 0.98 1.34 0.06
CA LEU A 201 0.65 0.45 -1.06
C LEU A 201 -0.83 0.03 -0.98
N MET A 202 -1.32 -0.32 0.22
CA MET A 202 -2.73 -0.67 0.40
C MET A 202 -3.67 0.45 -0.08
N LEU A 203 -3.36 1.72 0.26
CA LEU A 203 -4.14 2.86 -0.23
C LEU A 203 -4.08 2.96 -1.76
N ARG A 204 -2.90 2.79 -2.36
CA ARG A 204 -2.76 2.82 -3.81
C ARG A 204 -3.57 1.71 -4.48
N GLY A 205 -3.57 0.49 -3.93
CA GLY A 205 -4.37 -0.62 -4.43
C GLY A 205 -5.88 -0.47 -4.24
N LEU A 206 -6.31 0.46 -3.38
CA LEU A 206 -7.71 0.87 -3.26
C LEU A 206 -8.11 1.94 -4.30
N ASP A 207 -7.17 2.48 -5.09
CA ASP A 207 -7.37 3.70 -5.90
C ASP A 207 -7.80 4.88 -5.02
N TRP A 208 -7.13 4.99 -3.86
CA TRP A 208 -7.40 6.01 -2.87
C TRP A 208 -7.11 7.39 -3.43
N ASN A 209 -8.14 8.24 -3.45
CA ASN A 209 -8.05 9.55 -4.08
C ASN A 209 -7.85 10.71 -3.08
N THR A 210 -7.61 11.90 -3.63
CA THR A 210 -7.34 13.12 -2.84
C THR A 210 -8.50 13.49 -1.90
N GLU A 211 -9.76 13.28 -2.29
CA GLU A 211 -10.92 13.62 -1.45
C GLU A 211 -11.11 12.64 -0.29
N GLN A 212 -10.82 11.36 -0.51
CA GLN A 212 -10.80 10.35 0.55
C GLN A 212 -9.68 10.62 1.55
N ALA A 213 -8.46 10.94 1.08
CA ALA A 213 -7.36 11.36 1.92
C ALA A 213 -7.70 12.62 2.75
N ARG A 214 -8.35 13.61 2.13
CA ARG A 214 -8.81 14.84 2.80
C ARG A 214 -9.84 14.54 3.90
N THR A 215 -10.81 13.69 3.60
CA THR A 215 -11.85 13.28 4.56
C THR A 215 -11.24 12.55 5.75
N LEU A 216 -10.34 11.59 5.48
CA LEU A 216 -9.61 10.84 6.49
C LEU A 216 -8.80 11.78 7.40
N ALA A 217 -8.06 12.72 6.82
CA ALA A 217 -7.25 13.68 7.57
C ALA A 217 -8.12 14.62 8.43
N GLN A 218 -9.26 15.10 7.92
CA GLN A 218 -10.16 15.97 8.69
C GLN A 218 -10.79 15.25 9.89
N GLU A 219 -11.10 13.97 9.74
CA GLU A 219 -11.68 13.15 10.79
C GLU A 219 -10.64 12.73 11.84
N LEU A 220 -9.49 12.20 11.39
CA LEU A 220 -8.50 11.58 12.27
C LEU A 220 -7.43 12.55 12.77
N ARG A 221 -7.30 13.69 12.10
CA ARG A 221 -6.37 14.78 12.43
C ARG A 221 -4.94 14.31 12.73
N PRO A 222 -4.30 13.52 11.85
CA PRO A 222 -2.91 13.14 12.04
C PRO A 222 -2.01 14.38 12.10
N VAL A 223 -0.95 14.27 12.90
CA VAL A 223 0.06 15.32 13.03
C VAL A 223 1.09 15.15 11.91
N ILE A 224 1.04 16.04 10.92
CA ILE A 224 2.02 16.11 9.83
C ILE A 224 2.53 17.55 9.79
N SER A 225 3.82 17.73 10.04
CA SER A 225 4.43 19.05 10.17
C SER A 225 4.34 19.84 8.85
N ALA A 226 4.00 21.13 8.97
CA ALA A 226 4.19 22.07 7.88
C ALA A 226 5.69 22.29 7.63
N VAL A 227 6.12 22.18 6.39
CA VAL A 227 7.53 22.29 6.00
C VAL A 227 7.64 22.87 4.59
N THR A 228 8.66 23.71 4.37
CA THR A 228 9.01 24.22 3.05
C THR A 228 10.48 23.95 2.82
N GLU A 229 10.79 23.28 1.72
CA GLU A 229 12.16 23.05 1.26
C GLU A 229 12.32 23.60 -0.15
N THR A 230 13.49 24.15 -0.44
CA THR A 230 13.85 24.68 -1.76
C THR A 230 15.11 23.99 -2.24
N ILE A 231 15.03 23.41 -3.44
CA ILE A 231 16.14 22.75 -4.13
C ILE A 231 16.41 23.55 -5.40
N GLU A 232 17.68 23.88 -5.62
CA GLU A 232 18.12 24.62 -6.81
C GLU A 232 19.13 23.78 -7.60
N ALA A 233 18.96 23.75 -8.91
CA ALA A 233 19.81 23.01 -9.83
C ALA A 233 19.93 23.75 -11.17
N GLY A 234 21.07 24.42 -11.37
CA GLY A 234 21.25 25.32 -12.51
C GLY A 234 20.23 26.46 -12.47
N THR A 235 19.40 26.56 -13.51
CA THR A 235 18.35 27.59 -13.61
C THR A 235 16.98 27.11 -13.09
N LEU A 236 16.92 25.88 -12.57
CA LEU A 236 15.69 25.27 -12.08
C LEU A 236 15.62 25.40 -10.56
N ARG A 237 14.45 25.78 -10.06
CA ARG A 237 14.12 25.78 -8.63
C ARG A 237 12.89 24.90 -8.39
N LEU A 238 13.02 23.95 -7.45
CA LEU A 238 11.92 23.15 -6.93
C LEU A 238 11.62 23.63 -5.52
N GLU A 239 10.40 24.12 -5.30
CA GLU A 239 9.89 24.41 -3.96
C GLU A 239 8.87 23.34 -3.56
N ILE A 240 9.19 22.58 -2.52
CA ILE A 240 8.34 21.55 -1.94
C ILE A 240 7.74 22.12 -0.67
N ARG A 241 6.43 22.37 -0.69
CA ARG A 241 5.68 22.88 0.46
C ARG A 241 4.67 21.85 0.93
N VAL A 242 4.74 21.50 2.21
CA VAL A 242 3.71 20.74 2.90
C VAL A 242 2.94 21.70 3.80
N ASP A 243 1.66 21.88 3.51
CA ASP A 243 0.72 22.45 4.47
C ASP A 243 0.46 21.40 5.56
N GLY A 244 0.31 21.81 6.81
CA GLY A 244 0.18 20.90 7.94
C GLY A 244 0.19 21.65 9.26
N GLN A 245 0.57 20.96 10.34
CA GLN A 245 0.66 21.53 11.68
C GLN A 245 1.96 22.31 11.83
N HIS A 246 1.89 23.57 12.24
CA HIS A 246 3.11 24.33 12.48
C HIS A 246 3.81 23.85 13.76
N PRO A 247 5.15 23.74 13.75
CA PRO A 247 5.90 23.42 14.96
C PRO A 247 5.55 24.36 16.11
N GLY A 248 5.11 23.82 17.24
CA GLY A 248 4.72 24.60 18.42
C GLY A 248 3.26 25.08 18.46
N GLU A 249 2.42 24.65 17.52
CA GLU A 249 0.98 24.92 17.60
C GLU A 249 0.34 24.33 18.87
N ARG A 250 -0.58 25.10 19.46
CA ARG A 250 -1.26 24.70 20.70
C ARG A 250 -2.28 23.60 20.43
N PRO A 251 -2.49 22.67 21.39
CA PRO A 251 -3.60 21.72 21.34
C PRO A 251 -4.93 22.49 21.34
N GLY A 252 -5.56 22.65 20.17
CA GLY A 252 -6.77 23.47 19.97
C GLY A 252 -6.71 24.48 18.84
N ALA A 253 -5.56 24.64 18.17
CA ALA A 253 -5.47 25.39 16.92
C ALA A 253 -6.36 24.75 15.83
N TRP A 254 -6.78 25.55 14.85
CA TRP A 254 -7.51 25.03 13.70
C TRP A 254 -6.66 23.97 12.97
N TYR A 255 -7.29 22.85 12.63
CA TYR A 255 -6.59 21.78 11.94
C TYR A 255 -6.41 22.12 10.47
N THR A 256 -5.18 22.42 10.07
CA THR A 256 -4.79 22.52 8.66
C THR A 256 -4.67 21.11 8.07
N THR A 257 -5.47 20.81 7.05
CA THR A 257 -5.42 19.51 6.39
C THR A 257 -4.09 19.33 5.65
N PRO A 258 -3.31 18.28 5.94
CA PRO A 258 -2.01 18.11 5.32
C PRO A 258 -2.10 17.94 3.80
N ARG A 259 -1.33 18.75 3.07
CA ARG A 259 -1.32 18.74 1.60
C ARG A 259 0.04 19.14 1.08
N LEU A 260 0.49 18.47 0.03
CA LEU A 260 1.72 18.82 -0.66
C LEU A 260 1.46 19.70 -1.89
N HIS A 261 2.31 20.70 -2.05
CA HIS A 261 2.43 21.54 -3.24
C HIS A 261 3.89 21.49 -3.71
N LEU A 262 4.09 21.12 -4.96
CA LEU A 262 5.38 21.20 -5.65
C LEU A 262 5.31 22.34 -6.65
N LEU A 263 6.19 23.33 -6.55
CA LEU A 263 6.35 24.41 -7.52
C LEU A 263 7.67 24.22 -8.24
N ILE A 264 7.63 24.02 -9.56
CA ILE A 264 8.82 23.94 -10.40
C ILE A 264 8.92 25.24 -11.20
N THR A 265 9.99 25.99 -10.96
CA THR A 265 10.25 27.27 -11.58
C THR A 265 11.51 27.16 -12.45
N GLY A 266 11.35 27.42 -13.74
CA GLY A 266 12.45 27.66 -14.67
C GLY A 266 12.57 29.14 -15.02
N GLN A 267 13.39 29.47 -16.02
CA GLN A 267 13.58 30.86 -16.45
C GLN A 267 12.29 31.49 -16.99
N ASP A 268 11.55 30.73 -17.80
CA ASP A 268 10.39 31.22 -18.54
C ASP A 268 9.06 30.57 -18.11
N PHE A 269 9.06 29.76 -17.04
CA PHE A 269 7.87 29.05 -16.60
C PHE A 269 7.83 28.84 -15.09
N VAL A 270 6.62 28.71 -14.57
CA VAL A 270 6.30 28.24 -13.22
C VAL A 270 5.14 27.26 -13.36
N VAL A 271 5.32 26.03 -12.89
CA VAL A 271 4.27 25.00 -12.94
C VAL A 271 4.05 24.35 -11.57
N PRO A 272 2.78 24.27 -11.11
CA PRO A 272 2.45 23.60 -9.87
C PRO A 272 2.08 22.12 -10.10
N TYR A 273 2.50 21.27 -9.17
CA TYR A 273 2.16 19.85 -9.08
C TYR A 273 1.76 19.46 -7.65
N GLY A 274 1.12 18.30 -7.52
CA GLY A 274 0.69 17.75 -6.24
C GLY A 274 1.48 16.51 -5.81
N TRP A 275 0.92 15.80 -4.83
CA TRP A 275 1.48 14.59 -4.24
C TRP A 275 1.89 13.52 -5.28
N GLU A 276 0.97 13.16 -6.19
CA GLU A 276 1.18 12.06 -7.14
C GLU A 276 2.44 12.25 -8.00
N ALA A 277 2.63 13.47 -8.52
CA ALA A 277 3.77 13.79 -9.36
C ALA A 277 5.08 13.81 -8.56
N LEU A 278 5.08 14.35 -7.34
CA LEU A 278 6.27 14.35 -6.50
C LEU A 278 6.62 12.93 -6.02
N SER A 279 5.65 12.12 -5.60
CA SER A 279 5.88 10.75 -5.12
C SER A 279 6.57 9.92 -6.21
N GLU A 280 6.07 9.98 -7.45
CA GLU A 280 6.66 9.26 -8.57
C GLU A 280 8.06 9.80 -8.93
N LEU A 281 8.24 11.12 -8.98
CA LEU A 281 9.53 11.76 -9.24
C LEU A 281 10.57 11.35 -8.20
N LEU A 282 10.20 11.42 -6.92
CA LEU A 282 11.08 11.09 -5.80
C LEU A 282 11.44 9.60 -5.80
N GLY A 283 10.47 8.71 -6.05
CA GLY A 283 10.73 7.28 -6.18
C GLY A 283 11.74 6.98 -7.28
N LEU A 284 11.54 7.58 -8.45
CA LEU A 284 12.40 7.39 -9.61
C LEU A 284 13.81 7.95 -9.40
N PHE A 285 13.93 9.17 -8.87
CA PHE A 285 15.22 9.83 -8.64
C PHE A 285 15.99 9.19 -7.50
N THR A 286 15.31 8.72 -6.45
CA THR A 286 15.95 7.96 -5.37
C THR A 286 16.52 6.64 -5.90
N LEU A 287 15.79 5.96 -6.78
CA LEU A 287 16.24 4.72 -7.40
C LEU A 287 17.43 4.95 -8.34
N TYR A 288 17.35 5.98 -9.19
CA TYR A 288 18.46 6.37 -10.06
C TYR A 288 19.71 6.81 -9.28
N ALA A 289 19.55 7.56 -8.18
CA ALA A 289 20.66 7.98 -7.33
C ALA A 289 21.42 6.80 -6.71
N ARG A 290 20.73 5.68 -6.44
CA ARG A 290 21.33 4.47 -5.85
C ARG A 290 21.86 3.50 -6.91
N HIS A 291 21.18 3.39 -8.05
CA HIS A 291 21.44 2.40 -9.11
C HIS A 291 21.40 3.05 -10.50
N PRO A 292 22.32 3.99 -10.80
CA PRO A 292 22.33 4.69 -12.09
C PRO A 292 22.52 3.74 -13.27
N GLU A 293 23.27 2.64 -13.09
CA GLU A 293 23.51 1.61 -14.09
C GLU A 293 22.23 0.92 -14.57
N ALA A 294 21.26 0.76 -13.68
CA ALA A 294 20.01 0.06 -13.97
C ALA A 294 19.01 0.92 -14.74
N LEU A 295 19.20 2.25 -14.78
CA LEU A 295 18.33 3.22 -15.44
C LEU A 295 19.08 4.09 -16.46
N THR A 296 20.17 3.56 -17.04
CA THR A 296 21.01 4.24 -18.04
C THR A 296 20.25 4.78 -19.25
N HIS A 297 19.17 4.11 -19.65
CA HIS A 297 18.34 4.50 -20.80
C HIS A 297 17.13 5.35 -20.39
N GLY A 298 17.05 5.76 -19.13
CA GLY A 298 15.90 6.45 -18.58
C GLY A 298 14.73 5.53 -18.27
N HIS A 299 13.59 6.15 -17.95
CA HIS A 299 12.34 5.46 -17.63
C HIS A 299 11.15 6.33 -17.97
N GLN A 300 10.04 5.71 -18.34
CA GLN A 300 8.76 6.38 -18.51
C GLN A 300 7.73 5.71 -17.60
N GLY A 301 7.34 6.43 -16.55
CA GLY A 301 6.28 6.03 -15.65
C GLY A 301 4.91 6.55 -16.08
N GLU A 302 4.04 6.76 -15.09
CA GLU A 302 2.67 7.19 -15.27
C GLU A 302 2.60 8.69 -15.57
N ARG A 303 3.18 9.50 -14.69
CA ARG A 303 3.24 10.96 -14.83
C ARG A 303 4.65 11.44 -15.12
N VAL A 304 5.65 10.71 -14.65
CA VAL A 304 7.06 11.13 -14.66
C VAL A 304 7.86 10.30 -15.64
N MET A 305 8.70 10.96 -16.42
CA MET A 305 9.71 10.32 -17.24
C MET A 305 11.06 10.99 -17.06
N PHE A 306 12.16 10.27 -17.29
CA PHE A 306 13.47 10.87 -17.33
C PHE A 306 14.40 10.16 -18.30
N SER A 307 15.44 10.86 -18.73
CA SER A 307 16.62 10.29 -19.37
C SER A 307 17.86 10.91 -18.73
N PRO A 308 18.79 10.09 -18.21
CA PRO A 308 20.05 10.60 -17.69
C PRO A 308 20.94 11.15 -18.82
N PRO A 309 21.87 12.06 -18.49
CA PRO A 309 22.82 12.62 -19.45
C PRO A 309 23.79 11.55 -19.99
N GLY A 310 24.24 11.73 -21.22
CA GLY A 310 25.34 10.99 -21.85
C GLY A 310 24.94 9.76 -22.68
N ASN A 311 23.76 9.18 -22.49
CA ASN A 311 23.33 7.99 -23.25
C ASN A 311 22.52 8.34 -24.51
N VAL A 312 21.42 9.08 -24.35
CA VAL A 312 20.54 9.48 -25.46
C VAL A 312 20.92 10.87 -25.98
N THR A 313 21.19 11.79 -25.07
CA THR A 313 21.60 13.17 -25.32
C THR A 313 22.73 13.56 -24.37
N PRO A 314 23.61 14.52 -24.72
CA PRO A 314 24.61 15.04 -23.78
C PRO A 314 23.97 15.66 -22.52
N GLU A 315 22.80 16.27 -22.70
CA GLU A 315 21.95 16.80 -21.63
C GLU A 315 21.11 15.68 -21.00
N GLY A 316 20.76 15.85 -19.73
CA GLY A 316 19.73 15.05 -19.07
C GLY A 316 18.38 15.75 -19.17
N PHE A 317 17.29 15.00 -19.02
CA PHE A 317 15.97 15.61 -18.84
C PHE A 317 15.10 14.80 -17.90
N PHE A 318 14.13 15.47 -17.30
CA PHE A 318 12.97 14.82 -16.73
C PHE A 318 11.70 15.55 -17.20
N GLY A 319 10.57 14.87 -17.13
CA GLY A 319 9.29 15.45 -17.49
C GLY A 319 8.17 14.98 -16.60
N ILE A 320 7.17 15.84 -16.44
CA ILE A 320 5.98 15.60 -15.61
C ILE A 320 4.75 16.06 -16.40
N ASP A 321 3.79 15.17 -16.62
CA ASP A 321 2.52 15.44 -17.32
C ASP A 321 2.70 16.15 -18.67
N GLY A 322 3.75 15.78 -19.42
CA GLY A 322 4.03 16.32 -20.76
C GLY A 322 4.96 17.52 -20.81
N LEU A 323 5.23 18.22 -19.70
CA LEU A 323 6.34 19.19 -19.65
C LEU A 323 7.66 18.44 -19.59
N ARG A 324 8.62 18.79 -20.46
CA ARG A 324 9.99 18.24 -20.44
C ARG A 324 10.99 19.34 -20.14
N ILE A 325 11.87 19.10 -19.17
CA ILE A 325 12.87 20.04 -18.71
C ILE A 325 14.24 19.44 -19.00
N PHE A 326 14.91 19.99 -19.99
CA PHE A 326 16.28 19.64 -20.37
C PHE A 326 17.26 20.46 -19.54
N MET A 327 18.35 19.83 -19.12
CA MET A 327 19.37 20.49 -18.32
C MET A 327 20.76 19.90 -18.53
N PRO A 328 21.82 20.71 -18.34
CA PRO A 328 23.19 20.23 -18.34
C PRO A 328 23.40 19.12 -17.32
N ALA A 329 24.35 18.21 -17.60
CA ALA A 329 24.63 17.05 -16.75
C ALA A 329 24.88 17.42 -15.28
N GLU A 330 25.67 18.47 -15.02
CA GLU A 330 25.97 18.94 -13.66
C GLU A 330 24.72 19.39 -12.89
N ALA A 331 23.80 20.08 -13.57
CA ALA A 331 22.53 20.50 -12.98
C ALA A 331 21.62 19.28 -12.72
N PHE A 332 21.59 18.32 -13.66
CA PHE A 332 20.83 17.09 -13.50
C PHE A 332 21.30 16.25 -12.30
N GLU A 333 22.62 16.04 -12.18
CA GLU A 333 23.21 15.31 -11.06
C GLU A 333 22.98 16.02 -9.72
N THR A 334 23.08 17.35 -9.71
CA THR A 334 22.78 18.17 -8.52
C THR A 334 21.31 18.03 -8.10
N LEU A 335 20.38 18.10 -9.06
CA LEU A 335 18.95 17.94 -8.79
C LEU A 335 18.65 16.57 -8.17
N VAL A 336 19.14 15.50 -8.81
CA VAL A 336 18.93 14.12 -8.32
C VAL A 336 19.50 13.96 -6.91
N ARG A 337 20.74 14.42 -6.68
CA ARG A 337 21.40 14.32 -5.38
C ARG A 337 20.64 15.08 -4.29
N GLU A 338 20.37 16.37 -4.51
CA GLU A 338 19.68 17.19 -3.50
C GLU A 338 18.27 16.66 -3.23
N LEU A 339 17.50 16.28 -4.26
CA LEU A 339 16.16 15.72 -4.06
C LEU A 339 16.19 14.41 -3.27
N ALA A 340 17.12 13.50 -3.60
CA ALA A 340 17.24 12.24 -2.88
C ALA A 340 17.67 12.45 -1.42
N THR A 341 18.64 13.32 -1.15
CA THR A 341 19.16 13.57 0.20
C THR A 341 18.16 14.32 1.07
N ARG A 342 17.59 15.43 0.58
CA ARG A 342 16.70 16.30 1.38
C ARG A 342 15.37 15.63 1.74
N CYS A 343 14.94 14.65 0.93
CA CYS A 343 13.71 13.91 1.17
C CYS A 343 13.91 12.60 1.97
N GLN A 344 15.16 12.24 2.31
CA GLN A 344 15.46 11.01 3.06
C GLN A 344 15.56 11.23 4.57
N GLU A 345 16.06 12.38 5.01
CA GLU A 345 16.27 12.68 6.43
C GLU A 345 15.75 14.07 6.81
N GLY A 346 15.37 14.23 8.07
CA GLY A 346 14.91 15.51 8.62
C GLY A 346 13.41 15.79 8.46
N PRO A 347 12.98 17.04 8.71
CA PRO A 347 11.56 17.40 8.82
C PRO A 347 10.74 17.13 7.55
N LEU A 348 11.34 17.32 6.36
CA LEU A 348 10.67 16.99 5.10
C LEU A 348 10.43 15.49 4.97
N ALA A 349 11.42 14.65 5.28
CA ALA A 349 11.26 13.20 5.20
C ALA A 349 10.17 12.67 6.13
N GLU A 350 10.07 13.21 7.35
CA GLU A 350 9.00 12.89 8.30
C GLU A 350 7.63 13.30 7.75
N ALA A 351 7.51 14.52 7.22
CA ALA A 351 6.27 15.01 6.63
C ALA A 351 5.85 14.17 5.40
N LEU A 352 6.79 13.84 4.52
CA LEU A 352 6.56 12.97 3.36
C LEU A 352 6.11 11.57 3.80
N THR A 353 6.68 11.01 4.86
CA THR A 353 6.25 9.72 5.42
C THR A 353 4.79 9.75 5.89
N GLY A 354 4.39 10.83 6.58
CA GLY A 354 2.99 11.04 6.94
C GLY A 354 2.06 11.16 5.73
N LEU A 355 2.50 11.89 4.69
CA LEU A 355 1.73 12.06 3.46
C LEU A 355 1.57 10.75 2.68
N ARG A 356 2.59 9.87 2.62
CA ARG A 356 2.47 8.51 2.04
C ARG A 356 1.35 7.72 2.70
N CYS A 357 1.26 7.81 4.03
CA CYS A 357 0.22 7.12 4.79
C CYS A 357 -1.18 7.72 4.59
N LEU A 358 -1.30 8.95 4.08
CA LEU A 358 -2.59 9.59 3.79
C LEU A 358 -3.04 9.44 2.34
N TYR A 359 -2.12 9.58 1.39
CA TYR A 359 -2.41 9.67 -0.04
C TYR A 359 -2.00 8.40 -0.81
N GLY A 360 -1.29 7.47 -0.17
CA GLY A 360 -0.73 6.29 -0.83
C GLY A 360 0.59 6.57 -1.55
N ASP A 361 1.31 5.50 -1.86
CA ASP A 361 2.56 5.51 -2.63
C ASP A 361 2.73 4.15 -3.33
N LEU A 362 3.63 4.07 -4.31
CA LEU A 362 3.97 2.83 -5.03
C LEU A 362 5.46 2.69 -5.22
#